data_AF-A0A964W1V3-F1
#
_entry.id   AF-A0A964W1V3-F1
#
_cell.length_a   1.000
_cell.length_b   1.000
_cell.length_c   1.000
_cell.angle_alpha   90.00
_cell.angle_beta   90.00
_cell.angle_gamma   90.00
#
_symmetry.space_group_name_H-M   'P 1'
#
loop_
_entity.id
_entity.type
_entity.pdbx_description
1 polymer ?
#
loop_
_entity_poly.entity_id
_entity_poly.type
_entity_poly.pdbx_seq_one_letter_code
_entity_poly.pdbx_strand_id
1 'polypeptide(L)'
;MDKTEKLKNTILSKYSSIREFSKIAEIPSTTLTSALDKGIGGMAVDRIIKICEILNIDIKTFEPINDSLNKSLSKKETILLENYNKLNNLGKEKLIEYSNDLTEAPKYINANENIKELITATKEEPRTLQNLNPTLLAAHDDDLTQDEKIEMDIRILEALKKRK
;
A
#
# COMPACT_ATOMS: atom_id res chain seq x y z
N MET A 1 -9.70 -22.04 22.85
CA MET A 1 -9.32 -20.86 23.64
C MET A 1 -10.59 -20.10 23.97
N ASP A 2 -10.87 -19.92 25.26
CA ASP A 2 -12.08 -19.23 25.71
C ASP A 2 -11.98 -17.71 25.49
N LYS A 3 -13.12 -17.00 25.38
CA LYS A 3 -13.16 -15.54 25.22
C LYS A 3 -12.45 -14.83 26.39
N THR A 4 -12.61 -15.37 27.60
CA THR A 4 -11.98 -14.88 28.82
C THR A 4 -10.45 -15.01 28.74
N GLU A 5 -9.94 -16.14 28.25
CA GLU A 5 -8.51 -16.37 28.05
C GLU A 5 -7.93 -15.44 26.98
N LYS A 6 -8.64 -15.27 25.84
CA LYS A 6 -8.24 -14.34 24.78
C LYS A 6 -8.06 -12.92 25.34
N LEU A 7 -9.04 -12.46 26.13
CA LEU A 7 -8.99 -11.15 26.74
C LEU A 7 -7.82 -11.01 27.73
N LYS A 8 -7.63 -12.01 28.60
CA LYS A 8 -6.52 -12.04 29.57
C LYS A 8 -5.16 -11.96 28.88
N ASN A 9 -4.97 -12.74 27.82
CA ASN A 9 -3.73 -12.73 27.05
C ASN A 9 -3.51 -11.42 26.29
N THR A 10 -4.58 -10.82 25.77
CA THR A 10 -4.51 -9.51 25.09
C THR A 10 -4.13 -8.39 26.05
N ILE A 11 -4.61 -8.43 27.30
CA ILE A 11 -4.21 -7.47 28.34
C ILE A 11 -2.72 -7.65 28.67
N LEU A 12 -2.28 -8.89 28.88
CA LEU A 12 -0.89 -9.19 29.24
C LEU A 12 0.12 -8.96 28.10
N SER A 13 -0.34 -8.93 26.84
CA SER A 13 0.53 -8.58 25.70
C SER A 13 0.71 -7.07 25.53
N LYS A 14 -0.25 -6.25 25.98
CA LYS A 14 -0.24 -4.78 25.82
C LYS A 14 0.17 -4.02 27.08
N TYR A 15 0.04 -4.62 28.27
CA TYR A 15 0.27 -3.98 29.56
C TYR A 15 1.15 -4.85 30.48
N SER A 16 1.85 -4.24 31.43
CA SER A 16 2.76 -4.95 32.34
C SER A 16 2.03 -5.92 33.29
N SER A 17 0.77 -5.64 33.62
CA SER A 17 -0.03 -6.51 34.48
C SER A 17 -1.54 -6.23 34.37
N ILE A 18 -2.35 -7.20 34.80
CA ILE A 18 -3.81 -7.02 34.96
C ILE A 18 -4.11 -5.85 35.91
N ARG A 19 -3.28 -5.66 36.94
CA ARG A 19 -3.45 -4.58 37.92
C ARG A 19 -3.19 -3.21 37.30
N GLU A 20 -2.19 -3.07 36.45
CA GLU A 20 -1.95 -1.83 35.70
C GLU A 20 -3.13 -1.51 34.79
N PHE A 21 -3.56 -2.46 33.96
CA PHE A 21 -4.70 -2.27 33.08
C PHE A 21 -5.99 -1.92 33.85
N SER A 22 -6.20 -2.53 35.02
CA SER A 22 -7.37 -2.23 35.87
C SER A 22 -7.44 -0.76 36.30
N LYS A 23 -6.28 -0.12 36.53
CA LYS A 23 -6.22 1.32 36.85
C LYS A 23 -6.61 2.17 35.65
N ILE A 24 -6.13 1.81 34.46
CA ILE A 24 -6.41 2.52 33.20
C ILE A 24 -7.89 2.39 32.84
N ALA A 25 -8.47 1.20 32.99
CA ALA A 25 -9.88 0.96 32.75
C ALA A 25 -10.79 1.53 33.86
N GLU A 26 -10.22 2.02 34.97
CA GLU A 26 -10.93 2.45 36.18
C GLU A 26 -11.87 1.36 36.73
N ILE A 27 -11.40 0.10 36.68
CA ILE A 27 -12.11 -1.07 37.21
C ILE A 27 -11.32 -1.59 38.41
N PRO A 28 -11.95 -1.88 39.57
CA PRO A 28 -11.24 -2.45 40.70
C PRO A 28 -10.51 -3.74 40.30
N SER A 29 -9.22 -3.85 40.68
CA SER A 29 -8.38 -4.96 40.26
C SER A 29 -8.96 -6.33 40.62
N THR A 30 -9.56 -6.45 41.81
CA THR A 30 -10.20 -7.68 42.28
C THR A 30 -11.40 -8.09 41.42
N THR A 31 -12.17 -7.11 40.95
CA THR A 31 -13.30 -7.33 40.03
C THR A 31 -12.82 -7.82 38.67
N LEU A 32 -11.81 -7.15 38.10
CA LEU A 32 -11.26 -7.55 36.81
C LEU A 32 -10.64 -8.95 36.88
N THR A 33 -9.81 -9.23 37.89
CA THR A 33 -9.20 -10.55 38.08
C THR A 33 -10.26 -11.63 38.24
N SER A 34 -11.29 -11.39 39.08
CA SER A 34 -12.38 -12.37 39.26
C SER A 34 -13.12 -12.65 37.95
N ALA A 35 -13.34 -11.64 37.12
CA ALA A 35 -13.99 -11.81 35.81
C ALA A 35 -13.09 -12.56 34.81
N LEU A 36 -11.79 -12.31 34.83
CA LEU A 36 -10.82 -13.02 33.99
C LEU A 36 -10.57 -14.47 34.43
N ASP A 37 -10.87 -14.83 35.68
CA ASP A 37 -10.68 -16.18 36.20
C ASP A 37 -11.99 -17.00 36.19
N LYS A 38 -13.14 -16.37 36.43
CA LYS A 38 -14.46 -17.05 36.50
C LYS A 38 -15.29 -16.93 35.21
N GLY A 39 -14.88 -16.05 34.31
CA GLY A 39 -15.59 -15.74 33.07
C GLY A 39 -16.18 -14.34 33.05
N ILE A 40 -16.05 -13.68 31.90
CA ILE A 40 -16.49 -12.29 31.69
C ILE A 40 -18.01 -12.11 31.56
N GLY A 41 -18.78 -13.18 31.38
CA GLY A 41 -20.23 -13.10 31.13
C GLY A 41 -21.07 -12.54 32.29
N GLY A 42 -20.55 -12.58 33.52
CA GLY A 42 -21.20 -11.97 34.69
C GLY A 42 -20.87 -10.49 34.91
N MET A 43 -20.01 -9.89 34.07
CA MET A 43 -19.65 -8.48 34.17
C MET A 43 -20.71 -7.61 33.49
N ALA A 44 -20.95 -6.42 34.05
CA ALA A 44 -21.79 -5.40 33.41
C ALA A 44 -21.28 -5.07 32.00
N VAL A 45 -22.18 -5.03 31.02
CA VAL A 45 -21.84 -4.84 29.60
C VAL A 45 -21.03 -3.57 29.37
N ASP A 46 -21.37 -2.46 30.05
CA ASP A 46 -20.64 -1.19 29.94
C ASP A 46 -19.16 -1.33 30.28
N ARG A 47 -18.82 -2.18 31.26
CA ARG A 47 -17.42 -2.44 31.62
C ARG A 47 -16.71 -3.27 30.56
N ILE A 48 -17.42 -4.23 29.95
CA ILE A 48 -16.87 -5.03 28.85
C ILE A 48 -16.59 -4.13 27.64
N ILE A 49 -17.54 -3.24 27.29
CA ILE A 49 -17.36 -2.25 26.22
C ILE A 49 -16.12 -1.40 26.49
N LYS A 50 -16.01 -0.81 27.68
CA LYS A 50 -14.84 0.02 28.06
C LYS A 50 -13.52 -0.73 27.96
N ILE A 51 -13.48 -2.00 28.40
CA ILE A 51 -12.30 -2.85 28.25
C ILE A 51 -11.95 -3.05 26.76
N CYS A 52 -12.94 -3.39 25.94
CA CYS A 52 -12.75 -3.62 24.51
C CYS A 52 -12.26 -2.37 23.77
N GLU A 53 -12.79 -1.19 24.11
CA GLU A 53 -12.37 0.10 23.56
C GLU A 53 -10.91 0.41 23.89
N ILE A 54 -10.51 0.27 25.16
CA ILE A 54 -9.12 0.52 25.59
C ILE A 54 -8.15 -0.47 24.93
N LEU A 55 -8.59 -1.71 24.71
CA LEU A 55 -7.80 -2.73 24.04
C LEU A 55 -7.84 -2.66 22.52
N ASN A 56 -8.68 -1.80 21.93
CA ASN A 56 -8.98 -1.75 20.50
C ASN A 56 -9.29 -3.15 19.92
N ILE A 57 -10.27 -3.83 20.52
CA ILE A 57 -10.73 -5.17 20.10
C ILE A 57 -12.25 -5.17 19.88
N ASP A 58 -12.73 -6.02 18.97
CA ASP A 58 -14.17 -6.16 18.73
C ASP A 58 -14.85 -6.89 19.89
N ILE A 59 -16.03 -6.42 20.32
CA ILE A 59 -16.76 -6.98 21.46
C ILE A 59 -17.38 -8.35 21.16
N LYS A 60 -17.62 -8.68 19.89
CA LYS A 60 -18.25 -9.96 19.52
C LYS A 60 -17.20 -11.06 19.43
N THR A 61 -16.05 -10.76 18.81
CA THR A 61 -14.98 -11.72 18.53
C THR A 61 -13.84 -11.69 19.55
N PHE A 62 -13.65 -10.57 20.27
CA PHE A 62 -12.48 -10.29 21.11
C PHE A 62 -11.16 -10.36 20.34
N GLU A 63 -11.20 -9.98 19.06
CA GLU A 63 -10.03 -9.93 18.18
C GLU A 63 -9.59 -8.48 17.96
N PRO A 64 -8.29 -8.24 17.71
CA PRO A 64 -7.79 -6.91 17.39
C PRO A 64 -8.59 -6.28 16.25
N ILE A 65 -9.08 -5.08 16.50
CA ILE A 65 -9.57 -4.23 15.43
C ILE A 65 -8.33 -3.79 14.67
N ASN A 66 -8.12 -4.36 13.48
CA ASN A 66 -7.11 -3.84 12.59
C ASN A 66 -7.56 -2.43 12.18
N ASP A 67 -6.81 -1.41 12.59
CA ASP A 67 -7.08 -0.01 12.23
C ASP A 67 -7.15 0.21 10.71
N SER A 68 -6.67 -0.74 9.90
CA SER A 68 -6.86 -0.75 8.45
C SER A 68 -8.33 -0.80 8.01
N LEU A 69 -9.25 -1.34 8.84
CA LEU A 69 -10.67 -1.42 8.53
C LEU A 69 -11.50 -0.27 9.11
N ASN A 70 -11.01 0.40 10.16
CA ASN A 70 -11.68 1.52 10.83
C ASN A 70 -10.99 2.88 10.60
N LYS A 71 -10.08 2.97 9.63
CA LYS A 71 -9.64 4.27 9.13
C LYS A 71 -10.84 4.92 8.44
N SER A 72 -11.34 6.01 9.01
CA SER A 72 -12.27 6.89 8.29
C SER A 72 -11.60 7.26 6.97
N LEU A 73 -12.15 6.75 5.86
CA LEU A 73 -11.61 7.00 4.54
C LEU A 73 -11.54 8.50 4.30
N SER A 74 -10.42 8.96 3.75
CA SER A 74 -10.30 10.30 3.20
C SER A 74 -11.39 10.54 2.18
N LYS A 75 -11.87 11.78 2.04
CA LYS A 75 -12.84 12.18 1.01
C LYS A 75 -12.45 11.66 -0.38
N LYS A 76 -11.14 11.66 -0.71
CA LYS A 76 -10.63 11.16 -1.99
C LYS A 76 -10.74 9.64 -2.12
N GLU A 77 -10.47 8.91 -1.03
CA GLU A 77 -10.57 7.44 -0.99
C GLU A 77 -12.05 7.02 -1.12
N THR A 78 -12.97 7.73 -0.47
CA THR A 78 -14.41 7.51 -0.62
C THR A 78 -14.87 7.72 -2.06
N ILE A 79 -14.47 8.84 -2.69
CA ILE A 79 -14.81 9.13 -4.09
C ILE A 79 -14.28 8.03 -5.03
N LEU A 80 -13.06 7.55 -4.80
CA LEU A 80 -12.48 6.47 -5.62
C LEU A 80 -13.32 5.19 -5.53
N LEU A 81 -13.71 4.79 -4.32
CA LEU A 81 -14.56 3.60 -4.11
C LEU A 81 -15.96 3.77 -4.69
N GLU A 82 -16.58 4.95 -4.52
CA GLU A 82 -17.87 5.26 -5.11
C GLU A 82 -17.83 5.16 -6.64
N ASN A 83 -16.77 5.69 -7.27
CA ASN A 83 -16.59 5.60 -8.71
C ASN A 83 -16.37 4.15 -9.14
N TYR A 84 -15.50 3.41 -8.45
CA TYR A 84 -15.27 1.99 -8.72
C TYR A 84 -16.55 1.16 -8.66
N ASN A 85 -17.40 1.40 -7.65
CA ASN A 85 -18.65 0.68 -7.47
C ASN A 85 -19.70 0.97 -8.55
N LYS A 86 -19.65 2.14 -9.21
CA LYS A 86 -20.53 2.49 -10.34
C LYS A 86 -20.13 1.81 -11.65
N LEU A 87 -18.89 1.30 -11.76
CA LEU A 87 -18.38 0.67 -12.98
C LEU A 87 -18.87 -0.78 -13.11
N ASN A 88 -18.98 -1.24 -14.36
CA ASN A 88 -19.16 -2.66 -14.69
C ASN A 88 -17.82 -3.41 -14.59
N ASN A 89 -17.83 -4.73 -14.82
CA ASN A 89 -16.64 -5.57 -14.69
C ASN A 89 -15.47 -5.09 -15.55
N LEU A 90 -15.73 -4.79 -16.83
CA LEU A 90 -14.71 -4.28 -17.75
C LEU A 90 -14.11 -2.94 -17.28
N GLY A 91 -14.96 -2.03 -16.79
CA GLY A 91 -14.50 -0.74 -16.26
C GLY A 91 -13.66 -0.88 -15.00
N LYS A 92 -14.02 -1.83 -14.12
CA LYS A 92 -13.25 -2.14 -12.92
C LYS A 92 -11.87 -2.70 -13.25
N GLU A 93 -11.78 -3.62 -14.21
CA GLU A 93 -10.51 -4.18 -14.69
C GLU A 93 -9.58 -3.09 -15.22
N LYS A 94 -10.09 -2.21 -16.10
CA LYS A 94 -9.31 -1.10 -16.64
C LYS A 94 -8.85 -0.09 -15.59
N LEU A 95 -9.69 0.19 -14.59
CA LEU A 95 -9.32 1.10 -13.51
C LEU A 95 -8.17 0.53 -12.68
N ILE A 96 -8.19 -0.78 -12.41
CA ILE A 96 -7.11 -1.48 -11.71
C ILE A 96 -5.84 -1.47 -12.54
N GLU A 97 -5.92 -1.79 -13.84
CA GLU A 97 -4.79 -1.72 -14.78
C GLU A 97 -4.13 -0.34 -14.75
N TYR A 98 -4.91 0.72 -14.96
CA TYR A 98 -4.38 2.09 -14.93
C TYR A 98 -3.83 2.47 -13.55
N SER A 99 -4.45 2.02 -12.46
CA SER A 99 -3.92 2.23 -11.12
C SER A 99 -2.55 1.60 -10.95
N ASN A 100 -2.33 0.40 -11.51
CA ASN A 100 -1.04 -0.29 -11.46
C ASN A 100 0.03 0.49 -12.24
N ASP A 101 -0.29 0.94 -13.46
CA ASP A 101 0.62 1.76 -14.29
C ASP A 101 1.12 3.00 -13.52
N LEU A 102 0.22 3.67 -12.80
CA LEU A 102 0.59 4.82 -11.97
C LEU A 102 1.49 4.45 -10.79
N THR A 103 1.28 3.27 -10.19
CA THR A 103 2.10 2.78 -9.06
C THR A 103 3.43 2.17 -9.48
N GLU A 104 3.66 1.95 -10.77
CA GLU A 104 4.95 1.49 -11.33
C GLU A 104 5.76 2.66 -11.90
N ALA A 105 5.10 3.72 -12.33
CA ALA A 105 5.75 4.90 -12.88
C ALA A 105 6.38 5.79 -11.79
N PRO A 106 7.73 5.94 -11.74
CA PRO A 106 8.43 6.64 -10.66
C PRO A 106 8.06 8.13 -10.55
N LYS A 107 7.53 8.72 -11.62
CA LYS A 107 7.00 10.09 -11.63
C LYS A 107 5.82 10.29 -10.68
N TYR A 108 5.01 9.25 -10.45
CA TYR A 108 3.74 9.34 -9.70
C TYR A 108 3.81 8.68 -8.32
N ILE A 109 5.00 8.21 -7.90
CA ILE A 109 5.23 7.54 -6.62
C ILE A 109 6.16 8.41 -5.77
N ASN A 110 5.91 8.46 -4.46
CA ASN A 110 6.83 9.09 -3.53
C ASN A 110 8.08 8.21 -3.36
N ALA A 111 9.25 8.82 -3.43
CA ALA A 111 10.55 8.15 -3.42
C ALA A 111 10.81 7.24 -2.20
N ASN A 112 9.98 7.23 -1.16
CA ASN A 112 10.35 6.59 0.11
C ASN A 112 9.84 5.15 0.33
N GLU A 113 9.03 4.55 -0.56
CA GLU A 113 8.52 3.17 -0.31
C GLU A 113 9.07 2.08 -1.25
N ASN A 114 9.50 2.40 -2.48
CA ASN A 114 9.96 1.40 -3.48
C ASN A 114 11.43 1.51 -3.90
N ILE A 115 12.24 2.33 -3.23
CA ILE A 115 13.65 2.55 -3.62
C ILE A 115 14.53 1.28 -3.53
N LYS A 116 14.18 0.28 -2.70
CA LYS A 116 15.03 -0.90 -2.53
C LYS A 116 15.08 -1.83 -3.75
N GLU A 117 14.03 -1.93 -4.56
CA GLU A 117 14.00 -2.83 -5.72
C GLU A 117 14.47 -2.15 -7.03
N LEU A 118 14.23 -0.84 -7.19
CA LEU A 118 14.64 -0.11 -8.40
C LEU A 118 16.17 0.14 -8.47
N ILE A 119 16.84 0.35 -7.33
CA ILE A 119 18.30 0.55 -7.28
C ILE A 119 19.06 -0.74 -7.64
N THR A 120 18.48 -1.92 -7.41
CA THR A 120 19.13 -3.19 -7.73
C THR A 120 19.15 -3.54 -9.23
N ALA A 121 18.22 -3.00 -10.03
CA ALA A 121 18.11 -3.30 -11.46
C ALA A 121 18.96 -2.37 -12.36
N THR A 122 19.48 -1.25 -11.86
CA THR A 122 20.21 -0.23 -12.64
C THR A 122 21.74 -0.30 -12.49
N LYS A 123 22.29 -1.41 -12.01
CA LYS A 123 23.74 -1.68 -12.04
C LYS A 123 24.27 -2.11 -13.42
N GLU A 124 23.63 -1.71 -14.51
CA GLU A 124 24.31 -1.76 -15.81
C GLU A 124 25.08 -0.44 -15.99
N GLU A 125 26.38 -0.56 -16.22
CA GLU A 125 27.25 0.57 -16.50
C GLU A 125 26.66 1.44 -17.63
N PRO A 126 26.83 2.78 -17.58
CA PRO A 126 26.35 3.65 -18.64
C PRO A 126 26.95 3.19 -19.97
N ARG A 127 26.10 2.67 -20.87
CA ARG A 127 26.54 2.30 -22.22
C ARG A 127 26.96 3.58 -22.93
N THR A 128 28.25 3.72 -23.19
CA THR A 128 28.79 4.79 -24.02
C THR A 128 28.24 4.67 -25.44
N LEU A 129 28.07 5.81 -26.12
CA LEU A 129 27.52 5.89 -27.49
C LEU A 129 28.26 4.98 -28.49
N GLN A 130 29.52 4.62 -28.19
CA GLN A 130 30.32 3.68 -28.99
C GLN A 130 29.79 2.23 -28.99
N ASN A 131 28.96 1.84 -28.02
CA ASN A 131 28.51 0.45 -27.84
C ASN A 131 27.11 0.16 -28.43
N LEU A 132 26.48 1.15 -29.06
CA LEU A 132 25.22 0.96 -29.78
C LEU A 132 25.51 0.48 -31.21
N ASN A 133 24.77 -0.53 -31.65
CA ASN A 133 24.81 -0.98 -33.05
C ASN A 133 24.41 0.22 -33.93
N PRO A 134 25.25 0.69 -34.87
CA PRO A 134 25.03 1.94 -35.59
C PRO A 134 23.78 1.93 -36.51
N THR A 135 23.16 0.76 -36.68
CA THR A 135 21.98 0.56 -37.52
C THR A 135 20.66 0.61 -36.74
N LEU A 136 20.70 0.76 -35.40
CA LEU A 136 19.51 0.74 -34.54
C LEU A 136 19.30 2.08 -33.81
N LEU A 137 19.56 3.20 -34.47
CA LEU A 137 19.01 4.50 -34.06
C LEU A 137 17.72 4.72 -34.85
N ALA A 138 16.57 4.57 -34.20
CA ALA A 138 15.32 5.12 -34.71
C ALA A 138 15.37 6.64 -34.49
N ALA A 139 15.67 7.40 -35.54
CA ALA A 139 15.51 8.84 -35.53
C ALA A 139 14.03 9.14 -35.77
N HIS A 140 13.31 9.53 -34.71
CA HIS A 140 11.97 10.09 -34.86
C HIS A 140 12.11 11.46 -35.54
N ASP A 141 11.39 11.65 -36.64
CA ASP A 141 11.46 12.84 -37.51
C ASP A 141 10.41 13.90 -37.12
N ASP A 142 9.84 13.77 -35.93
CA ASP A 142 8.64 14.48 -35.46
C ASP A 142 8.85 16.01 -35.40
N ASP A 143 10.10 16.47 -35.25
CA ASP A 143 10.47 17.89 -35.10
C ASP A 143 11.27 18.47 -36.29
N LEU A 144 11.47 17.74 -37.39
CA LEU A 144 12.24 18.23 -38.55
C LEU A 144 11.35 18.94 -39.58
N THR A 145 11.86 20.02 -40.16
CA THR A 145 11.26 20.64 -41.35
C THR A 145 11.46 19.77 -42.60
N GLN A 146 10.64 19.97 -43.64
CA GLN A 146 10.71 19.16 -44.87
C GLN A 146 12.10 19.20 -45.53
N ASP A 147 12.75 20.35 -45.53
CA ASP A 147 14.09 20.53 -46.11
C ASP A 147 15.16 19.73 -45.33
N GLU A 148 15.05 19.70 -44.00
CA GLU A 148 15.95 18.94 -43.12
C GLU A 148 15.75 17.42 -43.29
N LYS A 149 14.52 16.97 -43.52
CA LYS A 149 14.22 15.55 -43.82
C LYS A 149 14.86 15.12 -45.14
N ILE A 150 14.75 15.94 -46.18
CA ILE A 150 15.35 15.68 -47.49
C ILE A 150 16.88 15.60 -47.38
N GLU A 151 17.50 16.53 -46.64
CA GLU A 151 18.95 16.53 -46.45
C GLU A 151 19.44 15.29 -45.68
N MET A 152 18.68 14.87 -44.67
CA MET A 152 18.95 13.65 -43.92
C MET A 152 18.91 12.41 -44.83
N ASP A 153 17.87 12.27 -45.66
CA ASP A 153 17.71 11.14 -46.57
C ASP A 153 18.86 11.07 -47.60
N ILE A 154 19.30 12.21 -48.12
CA ILE A 154 20.45 12.30 -49.03
C ILE A 154 21.71 11.75 -48.35
N ARG A 155 21.99 12.18 -47.13
CA ARG A 155 23.18 11.75 -46.37
C ARG A 155 23.13 10.25 -46.03
N ILE A 156 21.95 9.72 -45.70
CA ILE A 156 21.76 8.28 -45.47
C ILE A 156 22.05 7.49 -46.75
N LEU A 157 21.50 7.91 -47.89
CA LEU A 157 21.71 7.24 -49.18
C LEU A 157 23.17 7.25 -49.63
N GLU A 158 23.89 8.35 -49.41
CA GLU A 158 25.33 8.43 -49.68
C GLU A 158 26.14 7.47 -48.79
N ALA A 159 25.81 7.38 -47.51
CA ALA A 159 26.48 6.47 -46.58
C ALA A 159 26.23 5.00 -46.95
N LEU A 160 25.02 4.66 -47.41
CA LEU A 160 24.69 3.32 -47.91
C LEU A 160 25.42 2.99 -49.21
N LYS A 161 25.58 3.95 -50.12
CA LYS A 161 26.37 3.76 -51.35
C LYS A 161 27.85 3.49 -51.07
N LYS A 162 28.42 4.12 -50.03
CA LYS A 162 29.82 3.89 -49.61
C LYS A 162 30.07 2.54 -48.93
N ARG A 163 29.00 1.84 -48.53
CA ARG A 163 29.07 0.50 -47.90
C ARG A 163 28.94 -0.66 -48.90
N LYS A 164 28.70 -0.38 -50.19
CA LYS A 164 28.80 -1.35 -51.29
C LYS A 164 30.16 -1.26 -51.96
#